data_AF-A0A2G2HES6-F1
#
_entry.id   AF-A0A2G2HES6-F1
#
_cell.length_a   1.000
_cell.length_b   1.000
_cell.length_c   1.000
_cell.angle_alpha   90.00
_cell.angle_beta   90.00
_cell.angle_gamma   90.00
#
_symmetry.space_group_name_H-M   'P 1'
#
loop_
_entity.id
_entity.type
_entity.pdbx_description
1 polymer ?
#
loop_
_entity_poly.entity_id
_entity_poly.type
_entity_poly.pdbx_seq_one_letter_code
_entity_poly.pdbx_strand_id
1 'polypeptide(L)'
;MTLQKWEIFQDEATVFLNNYCNANFKMEGGYDATTSHITARKANKVITTIEAKFASTQAGQIVLQKDGNKFYFCDKSKNDSNVYTDKILNYLNKNHSSFEGVKTASIHVNIDESTLFSWVKTIYNDKDVEWIISSKKFNNLSLDDLLFVPINEIENYFDISLVFRRKKTGNTHIPGKDITHFKEEMDLLNEDYIIKKTNNKYLLTMNKRVSNFNIGERYLLSITNVDCQYYIKKKDINTNPNIMFQLNLKDKVSFKGEAFKEKYNV
;
A
#
# COMPACT_ATOMS: atom_id res chain seq x y z
N MET A 1 -18.24 -5.05 8.98
CA MET A 1 -17.16 -5.02 7.96
C MET A 1 -16.37 -6.31 8.12
N THR A 2 -16.14 -7.05 7.04
CA THR A 2 -15.30 -8.25 7.07
C THR A 2 -13.84 -7.81 6.96
N LEU A 3 -13.00 -8.18 7.92
CA LEU A 3 -11.56 -7.89 7.88
C LEU A 3 -10.90 -8.57 6.68
N GLN A 4 -9.95 -7.88 6.06
CA GLN A 4 -9.13 -8.43 4.98
C GLN A 4 -8.11 -9.41 5.55
N LYS A 5 -7.71 -10.42 4.76
CA LYS A 5 -6.78 -11.46 5.21
C LYS A 5 -5.45 -10.91 5.77
N TRP A 6 -4.93 -9.83 5.17
CA TRP A 6 -3.69 -9.22 5.65
C TRP A 6 -3.84 -8.53 7.00
N GLU A 7 -5.03 -7.98 7.31
CA GLU A 7 -5.34 -7.37 8.61
C GLU A 7 -5.38 -8.46 9.68
N ILE A 8 -6.05 -9.58 9.38
CA ILE A 8 -6.10 -10.75 10.26
C ILE A 8 -4.68 -11.31 10.49
N PHE A 9 -3.90 -11.46 9.43
CA PHE A 9 -2.52 -11.97 9.53
C PHE A 9 -1.66 -11.10 10.45
N GLN A 10 -1.74 -9.78 10.32
CA GLN A 10 -0.93 -8.89 11.12
C GLN A 10 -1.31 -8.90 12.59
N ASP A 11 -2.60 -8.99 12.91
CA ASP A 11 -3.09 -9.16 14.28
C ASP A 11 -2.59 -10.48 14.87
N GLU A 12 -2.78 -11.59 14.15
CA GLU A 12 -2.33 -12.92 14.55
C GLU A 12 -0.80 -12.99 14.74
N ALA A 13 -0.03 -12.39 13.84
CA ALA A 13 1.42 -12.31 13.94
C ALA A 13 1.86 -11.48 15.16
N THR A 14 1.14 -10.39 15.46
CA THR A 14 1.40 -9.56 16.64
C THR A 14 1.14 -10.34 17.92
N VAL A 15 0.01 -11.05 18.00
CA VAL A 15 -0.33 -11.92 19.15
C VAL A 15 0.71 -13.03 19.31
N PHE A 16 1.10 -13.69 18.23
CA PHE A 16 2.12 -14.73 18.25
C PHE A 16 3.45 -14.21 18.81
N LEU A 17 3.94 -13.07 18.33
CA LEU A 17 5.19 -12.46 18.79
C LEU A 17 5.13 -12.04 20.27
N ASN A 18 4.02 -11.46 20.73
CA ASN A 18 3.82 -11.14 22.15
C ASN A 18 3.95 -12.39 23.03
N ASN A 19 3.31 -13.48 22.64
CA ASN A 19 3.32 -14.73 23.40
C ASN A 19 4.68 -15.43 23.35
N TYR A 20 5.30 -15.51 22.17
CA TYR A 20 6.58 -16.22 21.99
C TYR A 20 7.73 -15.49 22.69
N CYS A 21 7.81 -14.17 22.55
CA CYS A 21 8.89 -13.37 23.13
C CYS A 21 8.60 -12.91 24.56
N ASN A 22 7.36 -13.04 25.05
CA ASN A 22 6.93 -12.44 26.32
C ASN A 22 7.27 -10.93 26.41
N ALA A 23 7.05 -10.21 25.31
CA ALA A 23 7.41 -8.80 25.15
C ALA A 23 6.29 -8.01 24.48
N ASN A 24 6.39 -6.67 24.49
CA ASN A 24 5.32 -5.78 24.02
C ASN A 24 5.45 -5.49 22.52
N PHE A 25 4.64 -6.18 21.71
CA PHE A 25 4.48 -5.89 20.29
C PHE A 25 3.13 -5.22 20.04
N LYS A 26 3.13 -4.15 19.23
CA LYS A 26 1.92 -3.42 18.88
C LYS A 26 1.80 -3.25 17.38
N MET A 27 0.60 -3.48 16.88
CA MET A 27 0.21 -3.08 15.54
C MET A 27 0.17 -1.55 15.45
N GLU A 28 0.84 -1.00 14.44
CA GLU A 28 0.92 0.43 14.16
C GLU A 28 0.71 0.67 12.66
N GLY A 29 0.23 1.88 12.33
CA GLY A 29 -0.35 2.16 11.01
C GLY A 29 -1.79 1.64 10.98
N GLY A 30 -2.73 2.52 10.62
CA GLY A 30 -4.15 2.16 10.62
C GLY A 30 -4.48 1.09 9.56
N TYR A 31 -5.77 0.88 9.31
CA TYR A 31 -6.29 -0.02 8.27
C TYR A 31 -6.03 0.48 6.82
N ASP A 32 -4.93 1.19 6.59
CA ASP A 32 -4.44 1.50 5.24
C ASP A 32 -3.29 0.56 4.87
N ALA A 33 -3.38 -0.05 3.68
CA ALA A 33 -2.39 -1.00 3.18
C ALA A 33 -1.01 -0.37 2.87
N THR A 34 -0.78 0.88 3.27
CA THR A 34 0.47 1.62 2.96
C THR A 34 1.35 1.88 4.17
N THR A 35 0.85 1.63 5.38
CA THR A 35 1.56 1.95 6.62
C THR A 35 1.54 0.83 7.64
N SER A 36 1.00 -0.34 7.31
CA SER A 36 0.81 -1.39 8.32
C SER A 36 2.10 -2.09 8.72
N HIS A 37 2.49 -1.97 9.98
CA HIS A 37 3.67 -2.62 10.55
C HIS A 37 3.43 -3.04 12.01
N ILE A 38 4.39 -3.78 12.58
CA ILE A 38 4.42 -4.15 13.99
C ILE A 38 5.62 -3.44 14.63
N THR A 39 5.42 -2.82 15.78
CA THR A 39 6.52 -2.26 16.58
C THR A 39 6.79 -3.15 17.77
N ALA A 40 8.06 -3.50 17.99
CA ALA A 40 8.51 -4.03 19.27
C ALA A 40 8.84 -2.87 20.20
N ARG A 41 8.47 -2.97 21.47
CA ARG A 41 8.57 -1.86 22.43
C ARG A 41 9.14 -2.31 23.78
N LYS A 42 9.96 -1.44 24.36
CA LYS A 42 10.38 -1.54 25.77
C LYS A 42 9.80 -0.36 26.52
N ALA A 43 8.89 -0.64 27.46
CA ALA A 43 7.97 0.37 27.99
C ALA A 43 7.25 1.12 26.85
N ASN A 44 7.40 2.44 26.76
CA ASN A 44 6.78 3.28 25.73
C ASN A 44 7.69 3.58 24.52
N LYS A 45 8.93 3.09 24.51
CA LYS A 45 9.90 3.35 23.44
C LYS A 45 9.87 2.23 22.40
N VAL A 46 9.75 2.60 21.12
CA VAL A 46 9.95 1.67 19.99
C VAL A 46 11.43 1.29 19.94
N ILE A 47 11.70 -0.01 19.94
CA ILE A 47 13.07 -0.55 19.84
C ILE A 47 13.40 -1.03 18.42
N THR A 48 12.39 -1.46 17.67
CA THR A 48 12.51 -1.77 16.24
C THR A 48 11.12 -1.84 15.60
N THR A 49 11.07 -1.65 14.29
CA THR A 49 9.90 -1.93 13.46
C THR A 49 10.07 -3.27 12.73
N ILE A 50 8.94 -3.95 12.54
CA ILE A 50 8.82 -5.23 11.86
C ILE A 50 7.77 -5.07 10.76
N GLU A 51 8.14 -5.35 9.51
CA GLU A 51 7.19 -5.36 8.41
C GLU A 51 6.39 -6.67 8.44
N ALA A 52 5.05 -6.57 8.39
CA ALA A 52 4.17 -7.75 8.31
C ALA A 52 3.68 -7.95 6.88
N LYS A 53 4.03 -9.08 6.27
CA LYS A 53 3.70 -9.40 4.87
C LYS A 53 2.94 -10.72 4.76
N PHE A 54 1.70 -10.68 4.29
CA PHE A 54 0.95 -11.91 3.98
C PHE A 54 1.23 -12.39 2.55
N ALA A 55 1.76 -13.62 2.43
CA ALA A 55 2.01 -14.35 1.18
C ALA A 55 2.65 -13.50 0.06
N SER A 56 1.93 -13.30 -1.05
CA SER A 56 2.32 -12.43 -2.16
C SER A 56 1.84 -11.00 -1.91
N THR A 57 2.76 -10.03 -1.88
CA THR A 57 2.45 -8.68 -1.44
C THR A 57 3.29 -7.61 -2.14
N GLN A 58 2.87 -6.35 -1.99
CA GLN A 58 3.60 -5.20 -2.50
C GLN A 58 4.66 -4.77 -1.48
N ALA A 59 5.90 -4.58 -1.96
CA ALA A 59 7.05 -4.10 -1.16
C ALA A 59 7.34 -2.61 -1.35
N GLY A 60 6.52 -1.92 -2.14
CA GLY A 60 6.69 -0.50 -2.40
C GLY A 60 6.33 -0.15 -3.83
N GLN A 61 6.30 1.15 -4.09
CA GLN A 61 6.01 1.68 -5.41
C GLN A 61 6.66 3.05 -5.58
N ILE A 62 6.98 3.39 -6.84
CA ILE A 62 7.46 4.71 -7.26
C ILE A 62 6.52 5.24 -8.33
N VAL A 63 6.01 6.45 -8.10
CA VAL A 63 5.25 7.18 -9.12
C VAL A 63 6.26 7.81 -10.06
N LEU A 64 6.02 7.69 -11.36
CA LEU A 64 6.87 8.24 -12.40
C LEU A 64 6.17 9.41 -13.07
N GLN A 65 6.93 10.42 -13.46
CA GLN A 65 6.51 11.44 -14.42
C GLN A 65 7.03 11.07 -15.81
N LYS A 66 6.30 11.48 -16.85
CA LYS A 66 6.74 11.36 -18.24
C LYS A 66 6.91 12.76 -18.81
N ASP A 67 8.07 13.03 -19.38
CA ASP A 67 8.34 14.22 -20.20
C ASP A 67 9.01 13.78 -21.50
N GLY A 68 8.34 14.06 -22.62
CA GLY A 68 8.67 13.48 -23.93
C GLY A 68 8.82 11.97 -23.87
N ASN A 69 9.97 11.46 -24.30
CA ASN A 69 10.29 10.03 -24.32
C ASN A 69 11.12 9.58 -23.11
N LYS A 70 10.97 10.26 -21.97
CA LYS A 70 11.69 9.93 -20.74
C LYS A 70 10.77 9.86 -19.54
N PHE A 71 11.06 8.90 -18.68
CA PHE A 71 10.51 8.74 -17.36
C PHE A 71 11.43 9.36 -16.31
N TYR A 72 10.82 10.01 -15.33
CA TYR A 72 11.49 10.65 -14.21
C TYR A 72 10.84 10.21 -12.90
N PHE A 73 11.59 10.29 -11.80
CA PHE A 73 11.02 10.17 -10.47
C PHE A 73 9.96 11.27 -10.24
N CYS A 74 8.90 10.94 -9.51
CA CYS A 74 7.89 11.89 -9.09
C CYS A 74 7.99 12.11 -7.59
N ASP A 75 8.15 13.37 -7.16
CA ASP A 75 8.21 13.76 -5.73
C ASP A 75 6.90 13.51 -4.97
N LYS A 76 5.83 13.11 -5.67
CA LYS A 76 4.58 12.62 -5.06
C LYS A 76 4.67 11.14 -4.65
N SER A 77 5.79 10.48 -4.89
CA SER A 77 6.04 9.12 -4.41
C SER A 77 6.13 9.13 -2.88
N LYS A 78 5.62 8.08 -2.24
CA LYS A 78 5.71 7.92 -0.77
C LYS A 78 7.10 7.46 -0.30
N ASN A 79 7.91 6.96 -1.22
CA ASN A 79 9.27 6.49 -0.95
C ASN A 79 10.22 7.40 -1.72
N ASP A 80 11.30 7.81 -1.06
CA ASP A 80 12.27 8.72 -1.64
C ASP A 80 13.08 8.06 -2.77
N SER A 81 13.65 8.89 -3.64
CA SER A 81 14.57 8.40 -4.65
C SER A 81 15.90 8.00 -3.99
N ASN A 82 16.54 6.96 -4.54
CA ASN A 82 17.84 6.48 -4.12
C ASN A 82 18.61 5.97 -5.34
N VAL A 83 19.85 5.53 -5.14
CA VAL A 83 20.71 5.02 -6.23
C VAL A 83 20.09 3.86 -7.02
N TYR A 84 19.24 3.04 -6.40
CA TYR A 84 18.55 1.94 -7.07
C TYR A 84 17.35 2.43 -7.87
N THR A 85 16.67 3.49 -7.41
CA THR A 85 15.67 4.22 -8.20
C THR A 85 16.29 4.73 -9.50
N ASP A 86 17.49 5.32 -9.45
CA ASP A 86 18.19 5.81 -10.64
C ASP A 86 18.57 4.68 -11.60
N LYS A 87 19.04 3.54 -11.08
CA LYS A 87 19.31 2.34 -11.89
C LYS A 87 18.05 1.85 -12.63
N ILE A 88 16.91 1.82 -11.94
CA ILE A 88 15.63 1.42 -12.54
C ILE A 88 15.19 2.44 -13.60
N LEU A 89 15.26 3.74 -13.31
CA LEU A 89 14.91 4.79 -14.28
C LEU A 89 15.78 4.72 -15.53
N ASN A 90 17.08 4.49 -15.36
CA ASN A 90 18.01 4.31 -16.47
C ASN A 90 17.62 3.09 -17.32
N TYR A 91 17.24 1.98 -16.70
CA TYR A 91 16.74 0.80 -17.42
C TYR A 91 15.45 1.11 -18.20
N LEU A 92 14.47 1.75 -17.56
CA LEU A 92 13.19 2.10 -18.19
C LEU A 92 13.40 3.04 -19.39
N ASN A 93 14.27 4.03 -19.26
CA ASN A 93 14.55 5.01 -20.30
C ASN A 93 15.33 4.41 -21.48
N LYS A 94 16.29 3.50 -21.22
CA LYS A 94 16.96 2.74 -22.28
C LYS A 94 16.01 1.85 -23.08
N ASN A 95 14.93 1.40 -22.45
CA ASN A 95 13.92 0.50 -23.02
C ASN A 95 12.54 1.19 -23.18
N HIS A 96 12.51 2.51 -23.38
CA HIS A 96 11.28 3.32 -23.30
C HIS A 96 10.15 2.80 -24.20
N SER A 97 10.48 2.34 -25.41
CA SER A 97 9.50 1.82 -26.38
C SER A 97 8.68 0.65 -25.85
N SER A 98 9.23 -0.15 -24.92
CA SER A 98 8.52 -1.27 -24.29
C SER A 98 7.46 -0.82 -23.27
N PHE A 99 7.49 0.44 -22.83
CA PHE A 99 6.64 0.95 -21.74
C PHE A 99 5.70 2.10 -22.13
N GLU A 100 6.01 2.83 -23.20
CA GLU A 100 5.26 4.02 -23.62
C GLU A 100 3.77 3.75 -23.89
N GLY A 101 3.46 2.63 -24.53
CA GLY A 101 2.11 2.26 -24.96
C GLY A 101 1.26 1.55 -23.91
N VAL A 102 1.77 1.36 -22.69
CA VAL A 102 1.07 0.62 -21.63
C VAL A 102 -0.15 1.41 -21.16
N LYS A 103 -1.35 0.87 -21.34
CA LYS A 103 -2.61 1.51 -20.92
C LYS A 103 -3.03 1.10 -19.51
N THR A 104 -3.26 -0.18 -19.26
CA THR A 104 -3.80 -0.69 -17.98
C THR A 104 -3.14 -1.98 -17.51
N ALA A 105 -2.72 -2.85 -18.43
CA ALA A 105 -1.99 -4.07 -18.09
C ALA A 105 -0.63 -3.75 -17.47
N SER A 106 -0.24 -4.49 -16.44
CA SER A 106 1.11 -4.42 -15.88
C SER A 106 2.09 -5.16 -16.77
N ILE A 107 3.25 -4.55 -17.03
CA ILE A 107 4.37 -5.17 -17.75
C ILE A 107 5.49 -5.47 -16.76
N HIS A 108 6.02 -6.68 -16.82
CA HIS A 108 7.20 -7.06 -16.02
C HIS A 108 8.44 -6.29 -16.50
N VAL A 109 9.21 -5.75 -15.56
CA VAL A 109 10.46 -5.03 -15.83
C VAL A 109 11.61 -5.97 -15.51
N ASN A 110 12.25 -6.48 -16.57
CA ASN A 110 13.36 -7.42 -16.47
C ASN A 110 14.67 -6.72 -16.05
N ILE A 111 14.78 -6.39 -14.77
CA ILE A 111 15.98 -5.83 -14.15
C ILE A 111 16.50 -6.79 -13.10
N ASP A 112 17.82 -6.75 -12.88
CA ASP A 112 18.51 -7.60 -11.93
C ASP A 112 17.90 -7.56 -10.51
N GLU A 113 17.64 -8.73 -9.94
CA GLU A 113 16.98 -8.89 -8.65
C GLU A 113 17.78 -8.25 -7.50
N SER A 114 19.12 -8.23 -7.57
CA SER A 114 19.94 -7.59 -6.53
C SER A 114 19.66 -6.09 -6.46
N THR A 115 19.38 -5.44 -7.59
CA THR A 115 18.95 -4.03 -7.62
C THR A 115 17.59 -3.87 -6.95
N LEU A 116 16.66 -4.79 -7.18
CA LEU A 116 15.32 -4.74 -6.60
C LEU A 116 15.35 -4.97 -5.08
N PHE A 117 16.07 -5.99 -4.61
CA PHE A 117 16.21 -6.25 -3.18
C PHE A 117 16.95 -5.12 -2.47
N SER A 118 17.99 -4.56 -3.09
CA SER A 118 18.71 -3.43 -2.49
C SER A 118 17.83 -2.19 -2.38
N TRP A 119 16.96 -1.93 -3.36
CA TRP A 119 15.95 -0.89 -3.26
C TRP A 119 15.00 -1.14 -2.08
N VAL A 120 14.43 -2.34 -1.98
CA VAL A 120 13.49 -2.72 -0.91
C VAL A 120 14.13 -2.60 0.47
N LYS A 121 15.36 -3.10 0.64
CA LYS A 121 16.12 -2.96 1.90
C LYS A 121 16.37 -1.51 2.25
N THR A 122 16.70 -0.66 1.28
CA THR A 122 16.91 0.79 1.50
C THR A 122 15.62 1.43 2.02
N ILE A 123 14.49 1.20 1.33
CA ILE A 123 13.20 1.77 1.74
C ILE A 123 12.74 1.27 3.11
N TYR A 124 13.01 0.01 3.45
CA TYR A 124 12.70 -0.51 4.78
C TYR A 124 13.60 0.10 5.85
N ASN A 125 14.89 0.27 5.57
CA ASN A 125 15.81 0.94 6.47
C ASN A 125 15.43 2.41 6.72
N ASP A 126 14.97 3.13 5.69
CA ASP A 126 14.48 4.52 5.82
C ASP A 126 13.24 4.63 6.73
N LYS A 127 12.58 3.50 7.02
CA LYS A 127 11.39 3.38 7.89
C LYS A 127 11.70 2.68 9.22
N ASP A 128 12.99 2.53 9.56
CA ASP A 128 13.46 1.82 10.75
C ASP A 128 12.95 0.36 10.84
N VAL A 129 12.68 -0.27 9.69
CA VAL A 129 12.28 -1.68 9.60
C VAL A 129 13.53 -2.54 9.55
N GLU A 130 13.78 -3.29 10.62
CA GLU A 130 14.93 -4.19 10.70
C GLU A 130 14.57 -5.67 10.49
N TRP A 131 13.29 -6.02 10.62
CA TRP A 131 12.79 -7.39 10.54
C TRP A 131 11.54 -7.48 9.67
N ILE A 132 11.30 -8.68 9.14
CA ILE A 132 10.09 -9.03 8.40
C ILE A 132 9.48 -10.30 8.99
N ILE A 133 8.15 -10.28 9.17
CA ILE A 133 7.34 -11.45 9.49
C ILE A 133 6.39 -11.77 8.33
N SER A 134 6.30 -13.04 7.94
CA SER A 134 5.48 -13.45 6.81
C SER A 134 4.97 -14.88 6.95
N SER A 135 3.85 -15.16 6.29
CA SER A 135 3.30 -16.51 6.18
C SER A 135 2.41 -16.65 4.94
N LYS A 136 2.24 -17.89 4.47
CA LYS A 136 1.19 -18.26 3.50
C LYS A 136 -0.17 -18.50 4.17
N LYS A 137 -0.18 -18.62 5.50
CA LYS A 137 -1.37 -18.71 6.35
C LYS A 137 -1.67 -17.33 6.96
N PHE A 138 -2.95 -16.99 7.12
CA PHE A 138 -3.35 -15.69 7.66
C PHE A 138 -3.94 -15.75 9.07
N ASN A 139 -4.18 -16.94 9.62
CA ASN A 139 -4.73 -17.14 10.95
C ASN A 139 -4.26 -18.47 11.56
N ASN A 140 -4.45 -18.66 12.87
CA ASN A 140 -4.03 -19.86 13.59
C ASN A 140 -2.54 -20.18 13.33
N LEU A 141 -1.70 -19.15 13.37
CA LEU A 141 -0.29 -19.25 12.98
C LEU A 141 0.47 -20.18 13.93
N SER A 142 1.30 -21.05 13.36
CA SER A 142 2.27 -21.85 14.10
C SER A 142 3.69 -21.46 13.74
N LEU A 143 4.68 -21.94 14.51
CA LEU A 143 6.09 -21.65 14.26
C LEU A 143 6.55 -22.15 12.88
N ASP A 144 6.02 -23.30 12.44
CA ASP A 144 6.34 -23.89 11.13
C ASP A 144 5.70 -23.13 9.96
N ASP A 145 4.68 -22.31 10.22
CA ASP A 145 4.02 -21.48 9.21
C ASP A 145 4.72 -20.13 9.01
N LEU A 146 5.62 -19.73 9.91
CA LEU A 146 6.12 -18.36 10.02
C LEU A 146 7.56 -18.19 9.55
N LEU A 147 7.73 -17.26 8.61
CA LEU A 147 9.00 -16.59 8.41
C LEU A 147 9.11 -15.45 9.41
N PHE A 148 10.20 -15.39 10.17
CA PHE A 148 10.58 -14.22 10.96
C PHE A 148 12.08 -14.04 10.92
N VAL A 149 12.57 -13.09 10.13
CA VAL A 149 14.00 -12.92 9.83
C VAL A 149 14.38 -11.44 9.73
N PRO A 150 15.68 -11.11 9.90
CA PRO A 150 16.19 -9.78 9.60
C PRO A 150 16.00 -9.40 8.12
N ILE A 151 15.76 -8.11 7.84
CA ILE A 151 15.46 -7.61 6.49
C ILE A 151 16.63 -7.78 5.51
N ASN A 152 17.86 -7.83 6.02
CA ASN A 152 19.06 -8.03 5.21
C ASN A 152 19.13 -9.44 4.59
N GLU A 153 18.33 -10.40 5.06
CA GLU A 153 18.26 -11.77 4.54
C GLU A 153 17.06 -12.01 3.61
N ILE A 154 16.29 -10.97 3.26
CA ILE A 154 15.01 -11.10 2.57
C ILE A 154 15.09 -11.87 1.23
N GLU A 155 16.18 -11.77 0.46
CA GLU A 155 16.36 -12.50 -0.80
C GLU A 155 16.37 -14.03 -0.63
N ASN A 156 16.72 -14.52 0.55
CA ASN A 156 16.76 -15.96 0.83
C ASN A 156 15.35 -16.57 0.91
N TYR A 157 14.33 -15.73 1.15
CA TYR A 157 12.98 -16.17 1.50
C TYR A 157 11.89 -15.63 0.59
N PHE A 158 12.19 -14.62 -0.23
CA PHE A 158 11.26 -14.08 -1.21
C PHE A 158 11.81 -14.15 -2.62
N ASP A 159 10.93 -14.35 -3.59
CA ASP A 159 11.15 -13.93 -4.97
C ASP A 159 10.69 -12.48 -5.12
N ILE A 160 11.41 -11.69 -5.90
CA ILE A 160 11.08 -10.29 -6.16
C ILE A 160 10.81 -10.06 -7.64
N SER A 161 9.81 -9.21 -7.92
CA SER A 161 9.58 -8.73 -9.27
C SER A 161 9.21 -7.26 -9.28
N LEU A 162 9.52 -6.60 -10.39
CA LEU A 162 9.15 -5.22 -10.64
C LEU A 162 8.15 -5.19 -11.79
N VAL A 163 7.05 -4.48 -11.61
CA VAL A 163 6.06 -4.28 -12.66
C VAL A 163 5.87 -2.80 -12.95
N PHE A 164 5.90 -2.45 -14.22
CA PHE A 164 5.48 -1.16 -14.74
C PHE A 164 3.98 -1.21 -15.03
N ARG A 165 3.24 -0.23 -14.52
CA ARG A 165 1.80 -0.11 -14.76
C ARG A 165 1.38 1.35 -14.78
N ARG A 166 0.20 1.61 -15.33
CA ARG A 166 -0.48 2.90 -15.14
C ARG A 166 -1.49 2.78 -14.02
N LYS A 167 -1.37 3.64 -13.00
CA LYS A 167 -2.26 3.66 -11.84
C LYS A 167 -2.98 5.00 -11.77
N LYS A 168 -4.30 4.96 -11.53
CA LYS A 168 -5.06 6.17 -11.17
C LYS A 168 -4.57 6.69 -9.83
N THR A 169 -4.42 8.01 -9.70
CA THR A 169 -3.93 8.67 -8.47
C THR A 169 -4.91 8.57 -7.31
N GLY A 170 -6.16 8.11 -7.58
CA GLY A 170 -7.25 7.98 -6.62
C GLY A 170 -8.28 9.08 -6.80
N ASN A 171 -9.50 8.86 -6.30
CA ASN A 171 -10.57 9.85 -6.41
C ASN A 171 -10.38 10.92 -5.32
N THR A 172 -10.39 12.19 -5.70
CA THR A 172 -10.23 13.31 -4.76
C THR A 172 -11.58 13.79 -4.26
N HIS A 173 -11.61 14.57 -3.18
CA HIS A 173 -12.83 15.30 -2.87
C HIS A 173 -13.18 16.27 -4.01
N ILE A 174 -14.48 16.41 -4.29
CA ILE A 174 -14.95 17.34 -5.32
C ILE A 174 -14.50 18.77 -4.97
N PRO A 175 -13.87 19.51 -5.90
CA PRO A 175 -13.58 20.92 -5.69
C PRO A 175 -14.87 21.74 -5.80
N GLY A 176 -14.96 22.86 -5.07
CA GLY A 176 -16.19 23.67 -5.02
C GLY A 176 -16.68 24.14 -6.40
N LYS A 177 -15.77 24.37 -7.35
CA LYS A 177 -16.11 24.76 -8.73
C LYS A 177 -16.92 23.72 -9.51
N ASP A 178 -16.84 22.44 -9.12
CA ASP A 178 -17.51 21.34 -9.82
C ASP A 178 -18.87 20.99 -9.17
N ILE A 179 -19.25 21.63 -8.06
CA ILE A 179 -20.46 21.26 -7.30
C ILE A 179 -21.75 21.50 -8.07
N THR A 180 -21.80 22.56 -8.89
CA THR A 180 -22.98 22.88 -9.71
C THR A 180 -23.26 21.76 -10.71
N HIS A 181 -22.23 21.35 -11.46
CA HIS A 181 -22.34 20.23 -12.40
C HIS A 181 -22.66 18.91 -11.69
N PHE A 182 -22.14 18.68 -10.48
CA PHE A 182 -22.52 17.48 -9.72
C PHE A 182 -24.02 17.46 -9.39
N LYS A 183 -24.61 18.61 -9.04
CA LYS A 183 -26.05 18.72 -8.78
C LYS A 183 -26.85 18.42 -10.03
N GLU A 184 -26.48 18.99 -11.18
CA GLU A 184 -27.13 18.70 -12.47
C GLU A 184 -27.15 17.19 -12.76
N GLU A 185 -26.05 16.48 -12.52
CA GLU A 185 -25.98 15.01 -12.68
C GLU A 185 -26.81 14.25 -11.63
N MET A 186 -26.90 14.76 -10.40
CA MET A 186 -27.74 14.16 -9.36
C MET A 186 -29.23 14.36 -9.63
N ASP A 187 -29.63 15.53 -10.12
CA ASP A 187 -31.03 15.88 -10.38
C ASP A 187 -31.61 14.96 -11.48
N LEU A 188 -30.78 14.45 -12.40
CA LEU A 188 -31.16 13.40 -13.37
C LEU A 188 -31.46 12.04 -12.73
N LEU A 189 -30.98 11.79 -11.51
CA LEU A 189 -31.10 10.51 -10.79
C LEU A 189 -32.13 10.57 -9.67
N ASN A 190 -32.07 11.62 -8.84
CA ASN A 190 -32.93 11.87 -7.70
C ASN A 190 -32.77 13.32 -7.22
N GLU A 191 -33.85 14.06 -7.09
CA GLU A 191 -33.87 15.43 -6.59
C GLU A 191 -33.93 15.53 -5.05
N ASP A 192 -34.28 14.44 -4.34
CA ASP A 192 -34.37 14.41 -2.87
C ASP A 192 -33.00 14.11 -2.23
N TYR A 193 -32.17 15.14 -2.16
CA TYR A 193 -30.88 15.10 -1.48
C TYR A 193 -30.50 16.43 -0.84
N ILE A 194 -29.60 16.35 0.14
CA ILE A 194 -29.02 17.52 0.81
C ILE A 194 -27.51 17.45 0.67
N ILE A 195 -26.91 18.55 0.20
CA ILE A 195 -25.44 18.71 0.18
C ILE A 195 -25.02 19.70 1.26
N LYS A 196 -24.06 19.30 2.10
CA LYS A 196 -23.41 20.17 3.09
C LYS A 196 -21.90 20.19 2.90
N LYS A 197 -21.28 21.36 3.12
CA LYS A 197 -19.83 21.50 3.17
C LYS A 197 -19.35 21.39 4.62
N THR A 198 -18.41 20.51 4.90
CA THR A 198 -17.84 20.28 6.24
C THR A 198 -16.33 20.05 6.10
N ASN A 199 -15.50 20.83 6.80
CA ASN A 199 -14.03 20.69 6.81
C ASN A 199 -13.42 20.57 5.39
N ASN A 200 -13.81 21.46 4.49
CA ASN A 200 -13.41 21.47 3.07
C ASN A 200 -13.83 20.23 2.25
N LYS A 201 -14.77 19.43 2.74
CA LYS A 201 -15.36 18.30 2.02
C LYS A 201 -16.84 18.55 1.80
N TYR A 202 -17.38 17.98 0.74
CA TYR A 202 -18.83 17.97 0.49
C TYR A 202 -19.41 16.61 0.86
N LEU A 203 -20.49 16.63 1.64
CA LEU A 203 -21.27 15.50 2.07
C LEU A 203 -22.64 15.55 1.39
N LEU A 204 -23.05 14.43 0.81
CA LEU A 204 -24.38 14.18 0.29
C LEU A 204 -25.14 13.34 1.32
N THR A 205 -26.33 13.77 1.71
CA THR A 205 -27.28 12.98 2.51
C THR A 205 -28.54 12.73 1.69
N MET A 206 -29.03 11.50 1.72
CA MET A 206 -30.25 11.09 1.03
C MET A 206 -31.20 10.40 2.00
N ASN A 207 -32.48 10.31 1.62
CA ASN A 207 -33.51 9.62 2.40
C ASN A 207 -33.36 8.08 2.39
N LYS A 208 -32.65 7.55 1.40
CA LYS A 208 -32.43 6.11 1.16
C LYS A 208 -31.03 5.88 0.61
N ARG A 209 -30.57 4.63 0.70
CA ARG A 209 -29.28 4.23 0.14
C ARG A 209 -29.26 4.39 -1.37
N VAL A 210 -28.12 4.83 -1.90
CA VAL A 210 -27.92 4.88 -3.35
C VAL A 210 -27.79 3.46 -3.91
N SER A 211 -28.42 3.23 -5.06
CA SER A 211 -28.26 1.99 -5.82
C SER A 211 -26.97 1.97 -6.63
N ASN A 212 -26.47 3.14 -7.02
CA ASN A 212 -25.21 3.31 -7.74
C ASN A 212 -24.38 4.42 -7.10
N PHE A 213 -23.11 4.13 -6.81
CA PHE A 213 -22.18 5.11 -6.26
C PHE A 213 -21.57 6.02 -7.33
N ASN A 214 -21.67 5.66 -8.61
CA ASN A 214 -21.18 6.49 -9.71
C ASN A 214 -22.25 7.51 -10.12
N ILE A 215 -21.88 8.78 -10.08
CA ILE A 215 -22.76 9.89 -10.49
C ILE A 215 -22.16 10.48 -11.77
N GLY A 216 -22.84 10.19 -12.88
CA GLY A 216 -22.30 10.38 -14.22
C GLY A 216 -20.92 9.73 -14.42
N GLU A 217 -20.18 10.27 -15.37
CA GLU A 217 -18.83 9.79 -15.69
C GLU A 217 -17.76 10.36 -14.75
N ARG A 218 -18.03 11.50 -14.10
CA ARG A 218 -17.02 12.33 -13.43
C ARG A 218 -16.97 12.19 -11.91
N TYR A 219 -18.02 11.65 -11.28
CA TYR A 219 -18.11 11.64 -9.83
C TYR A 219 -18.39 10.26 -9.25
N LEU A 220 -18.02 10.11 -7.98
CA LEU A 220 -18.24 8.91 -7.18
C LEU A 220 -18.66 9.34 -5.76
N LEU A 221 -19.58 8.60 -5.18
CA LEU A 221 -19.95 8.67 -3.77
C LEU A 221 -19.12 7.67 -2.97
N SER A 222 -18.47 8.11 -1.89
CA SER A 222 -17.78 7.21 -0.95
C SER A 222 -18.48 7.21 0.39
N ILE A 223 -18.73 6.01 0.93
CA ILE A 223 -19.47 5.76 2.17
C ILE A 223 -18.82 6.49 3.36
N THR A 224 -19.66 6.96 4.29
CA THR A 224 -19.25 7.47 5.60
C THR A 224 -19.66 6.48 6.71
N ASN A 225 -19.36 6.81 7.97
CA ASN A 225 -19.86 6.07 9.12
C ASN A 225 -21.36 6.33 9.42
N VAL A 226 -22.02 7.23 8.69
CA VAL A 226 -23.44 7.55 8.84
C VAL A 226 -24.22 6.96 7.66
N ASP A 227 -25.32 6.26 7.95
CA ASP A 227 -26.13 5.65 6.90
C ASP A 227 -26.75 6.69 5.96
N CYS A 228 -26.84 6.36 4.68
CA CYS A 228 -27.33 7.26 3.63
C CYS A 228 -26.56 8.58 3.49
N GLN A 229 -25.34 8.65 4.05
CA GLN A 229 -24.44 9.80 3.93
C GLN A 229 -23.14 9.40 3.22
N TYR A 230 -22.72 10.23 2.28
CA TYR A 230 -21.58 9.96 1.40
C TYR A 230 -20.70 11.20 1.24
N TYR A 231 -19.38 11.02 1.16
CA TYR A 231 -18.51 12.05 0.61
C TYR A 231 -18.64 12.07 -0.92
N ILE A 232 -18.70 13.27 -1.48
CA ILE A 232 -18.67 13.48 -2.92
C ILE A 232 -17.21 13.53 -3.39
N LYS A 233 -16.86 12.67 -4.34
CA LYS A 233 -15.52 12.55 -4.92
C LYS A 233 -15.55 12.84 -6.42
N LYS A 234 -14.49 13.48 -6.90
CA LYS A 234 -14.19 13.59 -8.33
C LYS A 234 -13.32 12.41 -8.75
N LYS A 235 -13.71 11.75 -9.84
CA LYS A 235 -12.93 10.67 -10.44
C LYS A 235 -11.70 11.27 -11.10
N ASP A 236 -10.53 10.73 -10.78
CA ASP A 236 -9.32 11.02 -11.54
C ASP A 236 -9.32 10.13 -12.80
N ILE A 237 -9.31 10.77 -13.96
CA ILE A 237 -9.20 10.10 -15.26
C ILE A 237 -7.74 9.88 -15.65
N ASN A 238 -6.81 10.64 -15.05
CA ASN A 238 -5.40 10.56 -15.38
C ASN A 238 -4.78 9.35 -14.70
N THR A 239 -3.96 8.64 -15.46
CA THR A 239 -3.17 7.53 -14.95
C THR A 239 -1.71 7.87 -15.06
N ASN A 240 -1.03 7.88 -13.91
CA ASN A 240 0.40 8.12 -13.88
C ASN A 240 1.12 6.78 -14.07
N PRO A 241 2.23 6.76 -14.82
CA PRO A 241 3.10 5.60 -14.82
C PRO A 241 3.65 5.36 -13.41
N ASN A 242 3.77 4.10 -13.06
CA ASN A 242 4.12 3.65 -11.74
C ASN A 242 4.88 2.33 -11.87
N ILE A 243 5.97 2.20 -11.13
CA ILE A 243 6.59 0.91 -10.88
C ILE A 243 6.23 0.42 -9.49
N MET A 244 6.02 -0.88 -9.37
CA MET A 244 5.59 -1.53 -8.14
C MET A 244 6.42 -2.79 -7.92
N PHE A 245 6.95 -2.92 -6.71
CA PHE A 245 7.73 -4.06 -6.27
C PHE A 245 6.79 -5.09 -5.66
N GLN A 246 6.95 -6.35 -6.06
CA GLN A 246 6.17 -7.46 -5.54
C GLN A 246 7.12 -8.50 -4.93
N LEU A 247 6.81 -8.91 -3.71
CA LEU A 247 7.47 -10.00 -3.01
C LEU A 247 6.53 -11.21 -3.00
N ASN A 248 7.09 -12.38 -3.28
CA ASN A 248 6.38 -13.65 -3.18
C ASN A 248 7.14 -14.56 -2.21
N LEU A 249 6.49 -14.99 -1.13
CA LEU A 249 7.10 -15.86 -0.13
C LEU A 249 7.40 -17.24 -0.74
N LYS A 250 8.67 -17.66 -0.68
CA LYS A 250 9.13 -19.00 -1.05
C LYS A 250 8.55 -20.05 -0.10
N ASP A 251 8.60 -21.33 -0.46
CA ASP A 251 8.14 -22.40 0.44
C ASP A 251 9.03 -22.55 1.68
N LYS A 252 10.30 -22.16 1.56
CA LYS A 252 11.23 -22.13 2.67
C LYS A 252 10.87 -20.98 3.61
N VAL A 253 10.53 -21.31 4.85
CA VAL A 253 10.39 -20.34 5.95
C VAL A 253 11.42 -20.63 7.05
N SER A 254 11.70 -19.63 7.88
CA SER A 254 12.61 -19.75 9.02
C SER A 254 12.17 -18.76 10.09
N PHE A 255 12.04 -19.24 11.32
CA PHE A 255 11.65 -18.42 12.45
C PHE A 255 12.87 -18.15 13.35
N LYS A 256 13.40 -16.93 13.32
CA LYS A 256 14.59 -16.51 14.09
C LYS A 256 14.21 -15.71 15.35
N GLY A 257 13.17 -16.14 16.06
CA GLY A 257 12.71 -15.48 17.28
C GLY A 257 13.74 -15.45 18.41
N GLU A 258 14.55 -16.50 18.57
CA GLU A 258 15.64 -16.50 19.57
C GLU A 258 16.69 -15.42 19.29
N ALA A 259 17.11 -15.26 18.03
CA ALA A 259 18.05 -14.21 17.64
C ALA A 259 17.46 -12.81 17.84
N PHE A 260 16.14 -12.65 17.64
CA PHE A 260 15.45 -11.40 17.96
C PHE A 260 15.52 -11.09 19.45
N LYS A 261 15.18 -12.07 20.31
CA LYS A 261 15.24 -11.92 21.77
C LYS A 261 16.64 -11.55 22.26
N GLU A 262 17.66 -12.24 21.76
CA GLU A 262 19.06 -11.96 22.10
C GLU A 262 19.46 -10.52 21.70
N LYS A 263 19.14 -10.10 20.47
CA LYS A 263 19.50 -8.77 19.96
C LYS A 263 18.88 -7.63 20.78
N TYR A 264 17.62 -7.77 21.18
CA TYR A 264 16.89 -6.68 21.85
C TYR A 264 16.74 -6.85 23.36
N ASN A 265 17.22 -7.97 23.92
CA ASN A 265 17.10 -8.34 25.32
C ASN A 265 15.64 -8.26 25.79
N VAL A 266 14.79 -9.01 25.09
CA VAL A 266 13.35 -9.14 25.32
C VAL A 266 12.96 -10.59 25.59
#